data_AF-W9DPV5-F1
#
_entry.id   AF-W9DPV5-F1
#
_cell.length_a   1.000
_cell.length_b   1.000
_cell.length_c   1.000
_cell.angle_alpha   90.00
_cell.angle_beta   90.00
_cell.angle_gamma   90.00
#
_symmetry.space_group_name_H-M   'P 1'
#
loop_
_entity.id
_entity.type
_entity.pdbx_description
1 polymer ?
#
loop_
_entity_poly.entity_id
_entity_poly.type
_entity_poly.pdbx_seq_one_letter_code
_entity_poly.pdbx_strand_id
1 'polypeptide(L)'
;MVVTNKIWKSLLILFLSTLLIINYSSAATELFQEFTEDSHFIASRGSLPDTIDQEWNNTIQDCWLNITSPSYYKFDESINSIGNRNEVLTVYLGSAYEGQINDSRIDEIYSKIGSYCEENSGISDVPVVFLWDEDEEDLTYEYDPDAFENIKNDPDFVAARGIVPIFEDENEWSNWSDSVFEARQIDELDQYYTHNGGPILSYGFNRYSGYIRIGVDKTSPEKVTDSSINEIYQIVKDHFEEEGVSDIPVVFMWFEPPTEDSSGFSSIMLVMCILILTRFRK
;
A
#
# COMPACT_ATOMS: atom_id res chain seq x y z
N MET A 1 -22.86 23.17 61.85
CA MET A 1 -22.90 23.48 60.40
C MET A 1 -21.59 23.08 59.74
N VAL A 2 -21.29 21.78 59.62
CA VAL A 2 -20.03 21.26 59.00
C VAL A 2 -20.26 19.92 58.25
N VAL A 3 -21.38 19.23 58.47
CA VAL A 3 -21.59 17.85 57.96
C VAL A 3 -22.04 17.82 56.49
N THR A 4 -22.61 18.91 55.96
CA THR A 4 -23.18 18.95 54.60
C THR A 4 -22.13 19.04 53.48
N ASN A 5 -20.93 19.57 53.75
CA ASN A 5 -19.93 19.84 52.71
C ASN A 5 -19.10 18.58 52.33
N LYS A 6 -19.00 17.59 53.23
CA LYS A 6 -18.20 16.39 53.00
C LYS A 6 -18.93 15.37 52.11
N ILE A 7 -20.25 15.24 52.29
CA ILE A 7 -21.10 14.32 51.54
C ILE A 7 -21.26 14.80 50.09
N TRP A 8 -21.39 16.11 49.87
CA TRP A 8 -21.43 16.69 48.51
C TRP A 8 -20.11 16.52 47.77
N LYS A 9 -18.95 16.67 48.43
CA LYS A 9 -17.64 16.39 47.80
C LYS A 9 -17.48 14.92 47.43
N SER A 10 -17.90 13.99 48.28
CA SER A 10 -17.83 12.55 47.98
C SER A 10 -18.78 12.14 46.84
N LEU A 11 -19.98 12.73 46.77
CA LEU A 11 -20.91 12.51 45.66
C LEU A 11 -20.41 13.14 44.34
N LEU A 12 -19.80 14.33 44.39
CA LEU A 12 -19.23 14.97 43.21
C LEU A 12 -18.02 14.19 42.65
N ILE A 13 -17.18 13.64 43.54
CA ILE A 13 -16.04 12.80 43.15
C ILE A 13 -16.53 11.48 42.55
N LEU A 14 -17.56 10.84 43.13
CA LEU A 14 -18.15 9.63 42.55
C LEU A 14 -18.77 9.92 41.16
N PHE A 15 -19.47 11.06 41.01
CA PHE A 15 -20.11 11.45 39.75
C PHE A 15 -19.08 11.83 38.67
N LEU A 16 -17.96 12.46 39.05
CA LEU A 16 -16.82 12.73 38.16
C LEU A 16 -16.08 11.44 37.77
N SER A 17 -15.95 10.48 38.70
CA SER A 17 -15.36 9.18 38.38
C SER A 17 -16.26 8.32 37.49
N THR A 18 -17.58 8.42 37.60
CA THR A 18 -18.50 7.73 36.69
C THR A 18 -18.63 8.44 35.34
N LEU A 19 -18.45 9.77 35.26
CA LEU A 19 -18.38 10.46 33.96
C LEU A 19 -17.07 10.22 33.22
N LEU A 20 -15.95 9.95 33.92
CA LEU A 20 -14.68 9.58 33.27
C LEU A 20 -14.66 8.17 32.69
N ILE A 21 -15.59 7.29 33.10
CA ILE A 21 -15.67 5.91 32.58
C ILE A 21 -16.50 5.83 31.28
N ILE A 22 -17.20 6.91 30.88
CA ILE A 22 -18.18 6.82 29.78
C ILE A 22 -17.62 7.28 28.42
N ASN A 23 -16.41 7.82 28.28
CA ASN A 23 -15.87 8.19 26.94
C ASN A 23 -14.33 8.20 26.89
N TYR A 24 -13.70 7.09 27.26
CA TYR A 24 -12.36 6.80 26.78
C TYR A 24 -12.47 5.62 25.82
N SER A 25 -12.89 5.91 24.59
CA SER A 25 -12.51 5.02 23.48
C SER A 25 -10.99 5.12 23.42
N SER A 26 -10.28 4.03 23.67
CA SER A 26 -8.84 4.02 23.41
C SER A 26 -8.62 4.19 21.91
N ALA A 27 -7.52 4.83 21.48
CA ALA A 27 -7.16 4.92 20.06
C ALA A 27 -7.18 3.53 19.37
N ALA A 28 -6.86 2.48 20.13
CA ALA A 28 -6.99 1.08 19.74
C ALA A 28 -8.44 0.63 19.41
N THR A 29 -9.44 1.14 20.13
CA THR A 29 -10.86 0.83 19.86
C THR A 29 -11.35 1.55 18.60
N GLU A 30 -10.86 2.77 18.35
CA GLU A 30 -11.20 3.55 17.15
C GLU A 30 -10.59 2.92 15.88
N LEU A 31 -9.38 2.36 15.96
CA LEU A 31 -8.69 1.72 14.82
C LEU A 31 -9.45 0.52 14.25
N PHE A 32 -9.87 -0.43 15.09
CA PHE A 32 -10.67 -1.56 14.59
C PHE A 32 -12.05 -1.13 14.11
N GLN A 33 -12.61 -0.07 14.69
CA GLN A 33 -13.92 0.44 14.28
C GLN A 33 -13.90 0.95 12.83
N GLU A 34 -12.83 1.60 12.38
CA GLU A 34 -12.65 2.03 10.98
C GLU A 34 -12.82 0.83 10.02
N PHE A 35 -12.21 -0.31 10.33
CA PHE A 35 -12.32 -1.50 9.49
C PHE A 35 -13.72 -2.12 9.51
N THR A 36 -14.46 -2.04 10.63
CA THR A 36 -15.83 -2.58 10.66
C THR A 36 -16.82 -1.80 9.79
N GLU A 37 -16.45 -0.59 9.36
CA GLU A 37 -17.23 0.22 8.42
C GLU A 37 -16.94 -0.14 6.95
N ASP A 38 -15.89 -0.92 6.69
CA ASP A 38 -15.53 -1.42 5.35
C ASP A 38 -16.50 -2.53 4.90
N SER A 39 -16.99 -2.45 3.67
CA SER A 39 -17.90 -3.46 3.10
C SER A 39 -17.25 -4.82 2.92
N HIS A 40 -15.93 -4.87 2.81
CA HIS A 40 -15.15 -6.10 2.67
C HIS A 40 -14.78 -6.73 4.01
N PHE A 41 -15.15 -6.12 5.14
CA PHE A 41 -14.80 -6.62 6.45
C PHE A 41 -15.39 -8.01 6.74
N ILE A 42 -14.51 -8.94 7.13
CA ILE A 42 -14.88 -10.29 7.53
C ILE A 42 -14.82 -10.41 9.05
N ALA A 43 -13.64 -10.18 9.61
CA ALA A 43 -13.36 -10.41 11.03
C ALA A 43 -12.07 -9.70 11.47
N SER A 44 -11.87 -9.60 12.78
CA SER A 44 -10.59 -9.24 13.38
C SER A 44 -10.20 -10.21 14.49
N ARG A 45 -8.88 -10.31 14.75
CA ARG A 45 -8.27 -11.12 15.81
C ARG A 45 -7.08 -10.37 16.42
N GLY A 46 -6.67 -10.79 17.61
CA GLY A 46 -5.60 -10.16 18.39
C GLY A 46 -6.04 -8.90 19.11
N SER A 47 -5.07 -8.19 19.70
CA SER A 47 -5.32 -6.95 20.40
C SER A 47 -4.28 -5.89 20.05
N LEU A 48 -4.69 -4.62 20.16
CA LEU A 48 -3.78 -3.49 20.07
C LEU A 48 -3.25 -3.16 21.47
N PRO A 49 -1.98 -2.71 21.58
CA PRO A 49 -1.45 -2.25 22.85
C PRO A 49 -2.16 -0.97 23.31
N ASP A 50 -2.07 -0.68 24.60
CA ASP A 50 -2.65 0.54 25.20
C ASP A 50 -2.10 1.83 24.56
N THR A 51 -0.86 1.76 24.05
CA THR A 51 -0.18 2.85 23.34
C THR A 51 0.47 2.32 22.08
N ILE A 52 0.21 2.99 20.96
CA ILE A 52 0.86 2.73 19.69
C ILE A 52 2.01 3.71 19.56
N ASP A 53 3.23 3.19 19.51
CA ASP A 53 4.46 3.97 19.35
C ASP A 53 5.30 3.45 18.17
N GLN A 54 6.42 4.12 17.91
CA GLN A 54 7.30 3.74 16.80
C GLN A 54 7.88 2.32 16.98
N GLU A 55 8.08 1.86 18.22
CA GLU A 55 8.61 0.52 18.50
C GLU A 55 7.59 -0.56 18.12
N TRP A 56 6.32 -0.33 18.45
CA TRP A 56 5.22 -1.15 17.98
C TRP A 56 5.13 -1.17 16.45
N ASN A 57 5.15 0.00 15.81
CA ASN A 57 5.03 0.11 14.36
C ASN A 57 6.16 -0.62 13.63
N ASN A 58 7.40 -0.52 14.16
CA ASN A 58 8.53 -1.26 13.62
C ASN A 58 8.34 -2.78 13.80
N THR A 59 7.77 -3.22 14.93
CA THR A 59 7.54 -4.65 15.21
C THR A 59 6.49 -5.25 14.27
N ILE A 60 5.40 -4.54 14.01
CA ILE A 60 4.37 -4.95 13.02
C ILE A 60 4.97 -4.97 11.61
N GLN A 61 5.74 -3.94 11.26
CA GLN A 61 6.45 -3.87 9.98
C GLN A 61 7.41 -5.04 9.79
N ASP A 62 8.19 -5.37 10.82
CA ASP A 62 9.12 -6.49 10.79
C ASP A 62 8.37 -7.82 10.64
N CYS A 63 7.24 -8.01 11.35
CA CYS A 63 6.45 -9.23 11.13
C CYS A 63 5.94 -9.30 9.68
N TRP A 64 5.39 -8.20 9.15
CA TRP A 64 4.89 -8.16 7.78
C TRP A 64 5.99 -8.47 6.74
N LEU A 65 7.17 -7.86 6.87
CA LEU A 65 8.32 -8.12 5.99
C LEU A 65 8.80 -9.58 6.06
N ASN A 66 8.75 -10.19 7.25
CA ASN A 66 9.11 -11.59 7.40
C ASN A 66 8.05 -12.51 6.78
N ILE A 67 6.76 -12.24 6.97
CA ILE A 67 5.63 -13.02 6.42
C ILE A 67 5.61 -13.02 4.89
N THR A 68 6.01 -11.91 4.27
CA THR A 68 5.98 -11.75 2.81
C THR A 68 7.16 -12.46 2.11
N SER A 69 8.22 -12.79 2.84
CA SER A 69 9.47 -13.35 2.31
C SER A 69 9.46 -14.86 1.94
N PRO A 70 8.52 -15.73 2.40
CA PRO A 70 8.43 -17.11 1.94
C PRO A 70 7.11 -17.47 1.24
N SER A 71 6.30 -16.46 0.87
CA SER A 71 4.95 -16.55 0.27
C SER A 71 3.83 -16.99 1.22
N TYR A 72 2.89 -16.08 1.47
CA TYR A 72 1.76 -16.18 2.39
C TYR A 72 0.78 -17.33 2.08
N TYR A 73 0.76 -17.88 0.85
CA TYR A 73 -0.07 -19.04 0.48
C TYR A 73 0.21 -20.29 1.34
N LYS A 74 1.34 -20.32 2.08
CA LYS A 74 1.68 -21.38 3.03
C LYS A 74 0.82 -21.36 4.30
N PHE A 75 0.25 -20.21 4.64
CA PHE A 75 -0.65 -20.08 5.79
C PHE A 75 -2.04 -20.62 5.43
N ASP A 76 -2.58 -20.23 4.29
CA ASP A 76 -3.80 -20.78 3.69
C ASP A 76 -3.87 -20.39 2.21
N GLU A 77 -4.43 -21.26 1.37
CA GLU A 77 -4.56 -21.04 -0.08
C GLU A 77 -5.50 -19.90 -0.45
N SER A 78 -6.40 -19.51 0.46
CA SER A 78 -7.36 -18.41 0.25
C SER A 78 -6.74 -17.02 0.42
N ILE A 79 -5.51 -16.91 0.91
CA ILE A 79 -4.86 -15.62 1.13
C ILE A 79 -4.27 -15.12 -0.19
N ASN A 80 -4.80 -14.02 -0.70
CA ASN A 80 -4.29 -13.34 -1.89
C ASN A 80 -3.13 -12.41 -1.55
N SER A 81 -3.22 -11.70 -0.43
CA SER A 81 -2.13 -10.85 0.05
C SER A 81 -2.22 -10.59 1.54
N ILE A 82 -1.10 -10.15 2.13
CA ILE A 82 -1.04 -9.63 3.49
C ILE A 82 -0.39 -8.26 3.42
N GLY A 83 -1.10 -7.24 3.90
CA GLY A 83 -0.64 -5.86 4.00
C GLY A 83 -0.36 -5.45 5.45
N ASN A 84 0.25 -4.28 5.59
CA ASN A 84 0.36 -3.53 6.83
C ASN A 84 -0.34 -2.18 6.61
N ARG A 85 -1.54 -2.01 7.18
CA ARG A 85 -2.35 -0.79 7.08
C ARG A 85 -2.74 -0.37 8.48
N ASN A 86 -2.61 0.93 8.80
CA ASN A 86 -3.04 1.49 10.07
C ASN A 86 -2.56 0.69 11.28
N GLU A 87 -1.30 0.23 11.25
CA GLU A 87 -0.62 -0.36 12.41
C GLU A 87 -1.18 -1.74 12.82
N VAL A 88 -1.93 -2.37 11.90
CA VAL A 88 -2.44 -3.74 11.98
C VAL A 88 -2.06 -4.54 10.73
N LEU A 89 -1.94 -5.86 10.86
CA LEU A 89 -1.84 -6.73 9.70
C LEU A 89 -3.21 -6.86 9.04
N THR A 90 -3.25 -6.67 7.73
CA THR A 90 -4.48 -6.84 6.94
C THR A 90 -4.30 -8.05 6.02
N VAL A 91 -5.18 -9.04 6.16
CA VAL A 91 -5.19 -10.27 5.35
C VAL A 91 -6.33 -10.15 4.34
N TYR A 92 -5.98 -10.12 3.06
CA TYR A 92 -6.94 -10.09 1.96
C TYR A 92 -7.18 -11.52 1.48
N LEU A 93 -8.42 -11.98 1.60
CA LEU A 93 -8.86 -13.32 1.20
C LEU A 93 -9.55 -13.25 -0.16
N GLY A 94 -9.22 -14.15 -1.08
CA GLY A 94 -9.88 -14.19 -2.39
C GLY A 94 -11.36 -14.57 -2.26
N SER A 95 -12.25 -13.86 -2.97
CA SER A 95 -13.70 -14.08 -2.90
C SER A 95 -14.13 -15.48 -3.34
N ALA A 96 -13.33 -16.14 -4.19
CA ALA A 96 -13.58 -17.51 -4.66
C ALA A 96 -13.75 -18.51 -3.48
N TYR A 97 -13.29 -18.11 -2.29
CA TYR A 97 -13.41 -18.86 -1.04
C TYR A 97 -14.53 -18.37 -0.13
N GLU A 98 -15.37 -17.39 -0.49
CA GLU A 98 -16.42 -16.80 0.36
C GLU A 98 -17.34 -17.86 0.98
N GLY A 99 -17.77 -18.85 0.20
CA GLY A 99 -18.58 -19.97 0.68
C GLY A 99 -17.84 -20.99 1.56
N GLN A 100 -16.52 -20.85 1.74
CA GLN A 100 -15.63 -21.79 2.42
C GLN A 100 -14.91 -21.17 3.64
N ILE A 101 -14.92 -19.85 3.78
CA ILE A 101 -14.36 -19.14 4.94
C ILE A 101 -15.40 -19.12 6.06
N ASN A 102 -14.99 -19.55 7.25
CA ASN A 102 -15.77 -19.47 8.48
C ASN A 102 -14.83 -19.13 9.65
N ASP A 103 -15.40 -18.84 10.82
CA ASP A 103 -14.62 -18.48 12.02
C ASP A 103 -13.52 -19.50 12.36
N SER A 104 -13.78 -20.80 12.20
CA SER A 104 -12.77 -21.83 12.49
C SER A 104 -11.58 -21.74 11.55
N ARG A 105 -11.80 -21.49 10.25
CA ARG A 105 -10.72 -21.33 9.27
C ARG A 105 -9.97 -20.02 9.48
N ILE A 106 -10.69 -18.94 9.82
CA ILE A 106 -10.10 -17.66 10.21
C ILE A 106 -9.19 -17.84 11.44
N ASP A 107 -9.63 -18.58 12.45
CA ASP A 107 -8.85 -18.86 13.65
C ASP A 107 -7.59 -19.70 13.34
N GLU A 108 -7.68 -20.65 12.40
CA GLU A 108 -6.53 -21.42 11.92
C GLU A 108 -5.51 -20.54 11.19
N ILE A 109 -5.97 -19.65 10.29
CA ILE A 109 -5.11 -18.68 9.60
C ILE A 109 -4.43 -17.77 10.63
N TYR A 110 -5.21 -17.19 11.54
CA TYR A 110 -4.73 -16.32 12.61
C TYR A 110 -3.67 -17.03 13.46
N SER A 111 -3.91 -18.28 13.86
CA SER A 111 -2.94 -19.04 14.66
C SER A 111 -1.61 -19.22 13.93
N LYS A 112 -1.61 -19.51 12.62
CA LYS A 112 -0.37 -19.68 11.86
C LYS A 112 0.39 -18.37 11.68
N ILE A 113 -0.33 -17.27 11.42
CA ILE A 113 0.25 -15.92 11.36
C ILE A 113 0.86 -15.54 12.71
N GLY A 114 0.11 -15.73 13.80
CA GLY A 114 0.55 -15.43 15.15
C GLY A 114 1.80 -16.21 15.54
N SER A 115 1.84 -17.53 15.32
CA SER A 115 3.03 -18.34 15.59
C SER A 115 4.24 -17.86 14.77
N TYR A 116 4.03 -17.50 13.50
CA TYR A 116 5.12 -17.00 12.66
C TYR A 116 5.66 -15.65 13.16
N CYS A 117 4.77 -14.71 13.50
CA CYS A 117 5.16 -13.42 14.06
C CYS A 117 5.88 -13.58 15.42
N GLU A 118 5.44 -14.48 16.27
CA GLU A 118 6.08 -14.75 17.56
C GLU A 118 7.51 -15.28 17.36
N GLU A 119 7.69 -16.22 16.44
CA GLU A 119 9.00 -16.83 16.15
C GLU A 119 10.00 -15.85 15.51
N ASN A 120 9.54 -14.94 14.64
CA ASN A 120 10.41 -14.10 13.82
C ASN A 120 10.51 -12.64 14.27
N SER A 121 9.51 -12.15 15.01
CA SER A 121 9.41 -10.75 15.43
C SER A 121 9.09 -10.59 16.92
N GLY A 122 8.87 -11.68 17.66
CA GLY A 122 8.67 -11.66 19.11
C GLY A 122 7.30 -11.13 19.58
N ILE A 123 6.34 -11.00 18.66
CA ILE A 123 4.98 -10.53 18.96
C ILE A 123 4.00 -11.71 19.01
N SER A 124 3.36 -11.91 20.17
CA SER A 124 2.52 -13.08 20.44
C SER A 124 1.00 -12.84 20.31
N ASP A 125 0.57 -11.58 20.25
CA ASP A 125 -0.84 -11.21 20.06
C ASP A 125 -0.95 -10.11 18.99
N VAL A 126 -0.59 -10.47 17.76
CA VAL A 126 -0.57 -9.55 16.63
C VAL A 126 -2.01 -9.18 16.23
N PRO A 127 -2.35 -7.88 16.07
CA PRO A 127 -3.67 -7.48 15.57
C PRO A 127 -3.77 -7.80 14.08
N VAL A 128 -4.81 -8.54 13.71
CA VAL A 128 -5.08 -8.95 12.33
C VAL A 128 -6.52 -8.60 11.96
N VAL A 129 -6.69 -7.97 10.81
CA VAL A 129 -7.98 -7.73 10.17
C VAL A 129 -8.07 -8.60 8.91
N PHE A 130 -9.18 -9.29 8.74
CA PHE A 130 -9.50 -10.10 7.57
C PHE A 130 -10.51 -9.36 6.72
N LEU A 131 -10.14 -9.11 5.47
CA LEU A 131 -10.97 -8.48 4.46
C LEU A 131 -11.11 -9.42 3.27
N TRP A 132 -12.21 -9.30 2.54
CA TRP A 132 -12.24 -9.80 1.16
C TRP A 132 -11.26 -8.96 0.33
N ASP A 133 -10.44 -9.64 -0.47
CA ASP A 133 -9.72 -8.97 -1.54
C ASP A 133 -10.75 -8.47 -2.54
N GLU A 134 -10.57 -7.26 -3.04
CA GLU A 134 -11.38 -6.79 -4.16
C GLU A 134 -11.04 -7.69 -5.34
N ASP A 135 -11.97 -8.52 -5.79
CA ASP A 135 -11.74 -9.19 -7.05
C ASP A 135 -11.63 -8.12 -8.13
N GLU A 136 -10.70 -8.30 -9.06
CA GLU A 136 -10.63 -7.47 -10.25
C GLU A 136 -11.95 -7.50 -11.06
N GLU A 137 -12.85 -8.47 -10.78
CA GLU A 137 -14.23 -8.56 -11.30
C GLU A 137 -15.23 -7.59 -10.62
N ASP A 138 -14.99 -7.18 -9.36
CA ASP A 138 -15.84 -6.23 -8.62
C ASP A 138 -15.42 -4.77 -8.86
N LEU A 139 -14.21 -4.56 -9.37
CA LEU A 139 -13.80 -3.28 -9.91
C LEU A 139 -14.52 -3.06 -11.24
N THR A 140 -15.60 -2.27 -11.21
CA THR A 140 -16.21 -1.72 -12.43
C THR A 140 -15.23 -0.73 -13.03
N TYR A 141 -14.25 -1.23 -13.77
CA TYR A 141 -13.45 -0.41 -14.63
C TYR A 141 -14.34 -0.04 -15.82
N GLU A 142 -14.82 1.18 -15.81
CA GLU A 142 -15.57 1.72 -16.94
C GLU A 142 -14.55 2.14 -18.00
N TYR A 143 -14.66 1.59 -19.21
CA TYR A 143 -13.86 2.04 -20.34
C TYR A 143 -14.10 3.54 -20.54
N ASP A 144 -13.07 4.36 -20.24
CA ASP A 144 -13.05 5.77 -20.59
C ASP A 144 -12.34 5.93 -21.94
N PRO A 145 -13.09 6.02 -23.06
CA PRO A 145 -12.49 6.24 -24.39
C PRO A 145 -11.71 7.55 -24.47
N ASP A 146 -12.00 8.51 -23.58
CA ASP A 146 -11.36 9.81 -23.53
C ASP A 146 -10.19 9.85 -22.54
N ALA A 147 -9.85 8.76 -21.83
CA ALA A 147 -8.81 8.73 -20.78
C ALA A 147 -7.48 9.33 -21.24
N PHE A 148 -7.08 9.01 -22.47
CA PHE A 148 -5.84 9.50 -23.08
C PHE A 148 -5.89 10.96 -23.52
N GLU A 149 -7.08 11.50 -23.80
CA GLU A 149 -7.26 12.92 -24.06
C GLU A 149 -7.37 13.69 -22.74
N ASN A 150 -8.06 13.12 -21.76
CA ASN A 150 -8.26 13.68 -20.42
C ASN A 150 -6.92 13.91 -19.71
N ILE A 151 -6.01 12.95 -19.76
CA ILE A 151 -4.68 13.02 -19.10
C ILE A 151 -3.80 14.15 -19.66
N LYS A 152 -4.05 14.66 -20.87
CA LYS A 152 -3.29 15.80 -21.43
C LYS A 152 -3.52 17.10 -20.67
N ASN A 153 -4.58 17.17 -19.85
CA ASN A 153 -4.87 18.31 -19.00
C ASN A 153 -4.16 18.25 -17.65
N ASP A 154 -3.48 17.15 -17.33
CA ASP A 154 -2.72 16.98 -16.10
C ASP A 154 -1.49 17.92 -16.10
N PRO A 155 -1.23 18.67 -15.01
CA PRO A 155 -0.10 19.58 -14.92
C PRO A 155 1.28 18.90 -15.07
N ASP A 156 1.36 17.59 -14.78
CA ASP A 156 2.59 16.81 -14.93
C ASP A 156 2.67 16.10 -16.29
N PHE A 157 1.72 16.34 -17.21
CA PHE A 157 1.79 15.80 -18.57
C PHE A 157 3.02 16.30 -19.34
N VAL A 158 3.75 15.37 -19.96
CA VAL A 158 4.92 15.66 -20.80
C VAL A 158 4.61 15.46 -22.28
N ALA A 159 4.21 14.24 -22.62
CA ALA A 159 4.00 13.83 -24.01
C ALA A 159 3.09 12.60 -24.10
N ALA A 160 2.48 12.45 -25.26
CA ALA A 160 1.70 11.28 -25.64
C ALA A 160 2.25 10.70 -26.95
N ARG A 161 2.23 9.37 -27.07
CA ARG A 161 2.60 8.63 -28.29
C ARG A 161 1.63 7.47 -28.51
N GLY A 162 1.49 7.03 -29.76
CA GLY A 162 0.54 5.99 -30.14
C GLY A 162 -0.88 6.50 -30.38
N ILE A 163 -1.78 5.54 -30.56
CA ILE A 163 -3.21 5.75 -30.83
C ILE A 163 -3.96 4.89 -29.83
N VAL A 164 -5.00 5.43 -29.21
CA VAL A 164 -5.91 4.64 -28.37
C VAL A 164 -6.77 3.78 -29.29
N PRO A 165 -6.80 2.45 -29.10
CA PRO A 165 -7.70 1.60 -29.88
C PRO A 165 -9.15 1.95 -29.60
N ILE A 166 -9.98 1.84 -30.63
CA ILE A 166 -11.43 1.96 -30.51
C ILE A 166 -11.98 0.54 -30.41
N PHE A 167 -12.70 0.25 -29.33
CA PHE A 167 -13.31 -1.05 -29.08
C PHE A 167 -14.80 -1.02 -29.41
N GLU A 168 -15.33 -2.11 -29.97
CA GLU A 168 -16.77 -2.20 -30.28
C GLU A 168 -17.61 -2.43 -29.01
N ASP A 169 -17.04 -3.11 -28.02
CA ASP A 169 -17.66 -3.39 -26.73
C ASP A 169 -16.65 -3.56 -25.57
N GLU A 170 -17.17 -3.68 -24.35
CA GLU A 170 -16.38 -3.85 -23.11
C GLU A 170 -15.55 -5.13 -23.10
N ASN A 171 -15.96 -6.21 -23.78
CA ASN A 171 -15.19 -7.45 -23.82
C ASN A 171 -13.95 -7.30 -24.69
N GLU A 172 -14.03 -6.61 -25.83
CA GLU A 172 -12.87 -6.33 -26.66
C GLU A 172 -11.84 -5.48 -25.91
N TRP A 173 -12.31 -4.45 -25.22
CA TRP A 173 -11.45 -3.62 -24.37
C TRP A 173 -10.83 -4.42 -23.22
N SER A 174 -11.62 -5.24 -22.54
CA SER A 174 -11.15 -6.11 -21.46
C SER A 174 -10.06 -7.06 -21.96
N ASN A 175 -10.29 -7.77 -23.07
CA ASN A 175 -9.31 -8.68 -23.67
C ASN A 175 -8.01 -7.97 -24.09
N TRP A 176 -8.12 -6.77 -24.64
CA TRP A 176 -6.95 -5.96 -25.00
C TRP A 176 -6.18 -5.53 -23.75
N SER A 177 -6.88 -5.03 -22.74
CA SER A 177 -6.30 -4.61 -21.45
C SER A 177 -5.56 -5.77 -20.79
N ASP A 178 -6.14 -6.97 -20.82
CA ASP A 178 -5.54 -8.19 -20.31
C ASP A 178 -4.27 -8.55 -21.06
N SER A 179 -4.30 -8.48 -22.39
CA SER A 179 -3.13 -8.75 -23.22
C SER A 179 -2.00 -7.75 -22.93
N VAL A 180 -2.32 -6.46 -22.76
CA VAL A 180 -1.33 -5.43 -22.37
C VAL A 180 -0.78 -5.71 -20.98
N PHE A 181 -1.64 -6.08 -20.02
CA PHE A 181 -1.22 -6.38 -18.67
C PHE A 181 -0.31 -7.61 -18.64
N GLU A 182 -0.66 -8.70 -19.30
CA GLU A 182 0.19 -9.91 -19.35
C GLU A 182 1.55 -9.64 -20.01
N ALA A 183 1.58 -8.85 -21.08
CA ALA A 183 2.81 -8.46 -21.78
C ALA A 183 3.58 -7.30 -21.13
N ARG A 184 3.15 -6.79 -19.95
CA ARG A 184 3.65 -5.52 -19.38
C ARG A 184 5.15 -5.49 -19.07
N GLN A 185 5.81 -6.63 -18.88
CA GLN A 185 7.23 -6.65 -18.51
C GLN A 185 8.10 -6.38 -19.74
N ILE A 186 8.83 -5.26 -19.75
CA ILE A 186 9.71 -4.84 -20.86
C ILE A 186 11.14 -4.68 -20.32
N ASP A 187 11.95 -5.71 -20.46
CA ASP A 187 13.33 -5.74 -19.95
C ASP A 187 14.25 -4.73 -20.68
N GLU A 188 13.94 -4.44 -21.95
CA GLU A 188 14.67 -3.52 -22.81
C GLU A 188 14.70 -2.07 -22.29
N LEU A 189 13.73 -1.72 -21.43
CA LEU A 189 13.67 -0.41 -20.78
C LEU A 189 14.70 -0.23 -19.66
N ASP A 190 15.30 -1.30 -19.14
CA ASP A 190 16.22 -1.26 -17.99
C ASP A 190 17.31 -0.18 -18.15
N GLN A 191 17.94 -0.12 -19.32
CA GLN A 191 19.01 0.84 -19.62
C GLN A 191 18.56 2.32 -19.60
N TYR A 192 17.26 2.59 -19.71
CA TYR A 192 16.69 3.94 -19.70
C TYR A 192 16.23 4.40 -18.32
N TYR A 193 16.31 3.55 -17.30
CA TYR A 193 16.02 3.98 -15.93
C TYR A 193 17.08 4.96 -15.39
N THR A 194 16.66 5.81 -14.46
CA THR A 194 17.53 6.83 -13.83
C THR A 194 18.75 6.23 -13.15
N HIS A 195 18.63 5.04 -12.54
CA HIS A 195 19.76 4.34 -11.92
C HIS A 195 20.82 3.87 -12.94
N ASN A 196 20.43 3.73 -14.21
CA ASN A 196 21.31 3.47 -15.35
C ASN A 196 21.65 4.74 -16.15
N GLY A 197 21.28 5.91 -15.63
CA GLY A 197 21.59 7.21 -16.22
C GLY A 197 20.57 7.74 -17.23
N GLY A 198 19.51 6.99 -17.53
CA GLY A 198 18.42 7.41 -18.41
C GLY A 198 17.37 8.30 -17.74
N PRO A 199 16.27 8.63 -18.45
CA PRO A 199 15.24 9.55 -17.97
C PRO A 199 14.07 8.88 -17.21
N ILE A 200 13.93 7.56 -17.21
CA ILE A 200 12.75 6.85 -16.66
C ILE A 200 12.89 6.63 -15.15
N LEU A 201 11.91 7.08 -14.38
CA LEU A 201 11.75 6.74 -12.96
C LEU A 201 10.86 5.53 -12.75
N SER A 202 9.78 5.44 -13.52
CA SER A 202 8.80 4.36 -13.40
C SER A 202 8.15 4.07 -14.74
N TYR A 203 7.71 2.83 -14.89
CA TYR A 203 6.92 2.35 -16.00
C TYR A 203 5.81 1.48 -15.41
N GLY A 204 4.60 1.63 -15.92
CA GLY A 204 3.49 0.79 -15.48
C GLY A 204 2.26 0.92 -16.36
N PHE A 205 1.52 -0.18 -16.43
CA PHE A 205 0.17 -0.23 -16.95
C PHE A 205 -0.72 -0.70 -15.79
N ASN A 206 -1.65 0.16 -15.37
CA ASN A 206 -2.73 -0.31 -14.50
C ASN A 206 -3.74 -1.00 -15.41
N ARG A 207 -4.20 -2.20 -15.05
CA ARG A 207 -5.24 -2.89 -15.81
C ARG A 207 -6.39 -1.91 -16.01
N TYR A 208 -6.84 -1.77 -17.25
CA TYR A 208 -7.94 -0.89 -17.65
C TYR A 208 -7.67 0.63 -17.66
N SER A 209 -6.41 1.09 -17.54
CA SER A 209 -6.10 2.53 -17.62
C SER A 209 -6.26 3.15 -19.01
N GLY A 210 -6.38 2.31 -20.05
CA GLY A 210 -6.46 2.75 -21.45
C GLY A 210 -5.14 3.27 -22.04
N TYR A 211 -4.07 3.39 -21.24
CA TYR A 211 -2.73 3.74 -21.69
C TYR A 211 -1.63 3.32 -20.73
N ILE A 212 -0.43 3.13 -21.27
CA ILE A 212 0.78 2.89 -20.50
C ILE A 212 1.33 4.20 -19.97
N ARG A 213 1.69 4.22 -18.69
CA ARG A 213 2.27 5.40 -18.03
C ARG A 213 3.77 5.22 -17.86
N ILE A 214 4.54 6.22 -18.29
CA ILE A 214 5.98 6.32 -18.06
C ILE A 214 6.24 7.58 -17.24
N GLY A 215 6.68 7.39 -15.99
CA GLY A 215 7.14 8.47 -15.13
C GLY A 215 8.58 8.83 -15.49
N VAL A 216 8.80 10.07 -15.94
CA VAL A 216 10.13 10.61 -16.25
C VAL A 216 10.60 11.59 -15.17
N ASP A 217 11.92 11.63 -14.96
CA ASP A 217 12.53 12.37 -13.86
C ASP A 217 12.41 13.88 -14.00
N LYS A 218 11.56 14.48 -13.17
CA LYS A 218 11.36 15.94 -13.08
C LYS A 218 12.61 16.69 -12.64
N THR A 219 13.56 16.01 -11.97
CA THR A 219 14.80 16.62 -11.49
C THR A 219 15.92 16.63 -12.54
N SER A 220 15.78 15.85 -13.63
CA SER A 220 16.71 15.78 -14.76
C SER A 220 16.01 16.08 -16.10
N PRO A 221 15.28 17.21 -16.23
CA PRO A 221 14.43 17.48 -17.39
C PRO A 221 15.23 17.60 -18.70
N GLU A 222 16.53 17.91 -18.64
CA GLU A 222 17.41 17.97 -19.81
C GLU A 222 17.60 16.62 -20.52
N LYS A 223 17.36 15.51 -19.81
CA LYS A 223 17.39 14.15 -20.38
C LYS A 223 16.08 13.76 -21.06
N VAL A 224 15.01 14.53 -20.82
CA VAL A 224 13.67 14.29 -21.37
C VAL A 224 13.52 15.13 -22.62
N THR A 225 13.96 14.57 -23.74
CA THR A 225 13.89 15.21 -25.07
C THR A 225 12.90 14.47 -25.96
N ASP A 226 12.43 15.10 -27.04
CA ASP A 226 11.63 14.39 -28.04
C ASP A 226 12.33 13.15 -28.60
N SER A 227 13.67 13.19 -28.73
CA SER A 227 14.46 12.04 -29.20
C SER A 227 14.38 10.87 -28.22
N SER A 228 14.61 11.13 -26.92
CA SER A 228 14.55 10.07 -25.90
C SER A 228 13.13 9.54 -25.71
N ILE A 229 12.11 10.42 -25.77
CA ILE A 229 10.70 10.01 -25.71
C ILE A 229 10.36 9.09 -26.88
N ASN A 230 10.80 9.43 -28.10
CA ASN A 230 10.53 8.62 -29.29
C ASN A 230 11.25 7.27 -29.24
N GLU A 231 12.49 7.25 -28.75
CA GLU A 231 13.27 6.02 -28.58
C GLU A 231 12.62 5.07 -27.57
N ILE A 232 12.24 5.58 -26.40
CA ILE A 232 11.52 4.81 -25.37
C ILE A 232 10.18 4.31 -25.90
N TYR A 233 9.41 5.18 -26.57
CA TYR A 233 8.15 4.77 -27.18
C TYR A 233 8.35 3.65 -28.21
N GLN A 234 9.41 3.71 -29.03
CA GLN A 234 9.68 2.69 -30.02
C GLN A 234 9.98 1.34 -29.36
N ILE A 235 10.74 1.31 -28.27
CA ILE A 235 11.00 0.08 -27.49
C ILE A 235 9.70 -0.52 -26.98
N VAL A 236 8.85 0.31 -26.34
CA VAL A 236 7.55 -0.14 -25.84
C VAL A 236 6.71 -0.70 -26.98
N LYS A 237 6.63 0.04 -28.09
CA LYS A 237 5.84 -0.34 -29.25
C LYS A 237 6.33 -1.67 -29.85
N ASP A 238 7.63 -1.83 -30.06
CA ASP A 238 8.21 -3.03 -30.66
C ASP A 238 7.97 -4.26 -29.78
N HIS A 239 8.12 -4.12 -28.45
CA HIS A 239 7.82 -5.18 -27.48
C HIS A 239 6.39 -5.68 -27.59
N PHE A 240 5.40 -4.77 -27.56
CA PHE A 240 4.01 -5.18 -27.66
C PHE A 240 3.65 -5.74 -29.05
N GLU A 241 4.25 -5.21 -30.13
CA GLU A 241 4.07 -5.80 -31.46
C GLU A 241 4.59 -7.25 -31.53
N GLU A 242 5.70 -7.57 -30.84
CA GLU A 242 6.24 -8.93 -30.72
C GLU A 242 5.33 -9.85 -29.90
N GLU A 243 4.70 -9.32 -28.85
CA GLU A 243 3.69 -10.01 -28.03
C GLU A 243 2.30 -10.08 -28.71
N GLY A 244 2.16 -9.55 -29.93
CA GLY A 244 0.94 -9.61 -30.72
C GLY A 244 -0.13 -8.59 -30.33
N VAL A 245 0.22 -7.56 -29.57
CA VAL A 245 -0.66 -6.45 -29.17
C VAL A 245 -0.33 -5.21 -30.00
N SER A 246 -1.28 -4.74 -30.80
CA SER A 246 -1.12 -3.53 -31.61
C SER A 246 -1.67 -2.29 -30.91
N ASP A 247 -1.30 -1.12 -31.45
CA ASP A 247 -1.91 0.17 -31.12
C ASP A 247 -1.80 0.52 -29.63
N ILE A 248 -0.56 0.58 -29.13
CA ILE A 248 -0.28 0.90 -27.73
C ILE A 248 -0.18 2.42 -27.51
N PRO A 249 -1.13 3.03 -26.76
CA PRO A 249 -1.02 4.40 -26.30
C PRO A 249 -0.09 4.51 -25.09
N VAL A 250 0.85 5.45 -25.13
CA VAL A 250 1.83 5.71 -24.07
C VAL A 250 1.81 7.18 -23.67
N VAL A 251 1.77 7.44 -22.37
CA VAL A 251 1.79 8.78 -21.78
C VAL A 251 3.02 8.93 -20.90
N PHE A 252 3.76 10.01 -21.13
CA PHE A 252 4.92 10.42 -20.36
C PHE A 252 4.49 11.51 -19.37
N MET A 253 4.85 11.32 -18.10
CA MET A 253 4.45 12.17 -16.99
C MET A 253 5.66 12.55 -16.14
N TRP A 254 5.72 13.77 -15.62
CA TRP A 254 6.74 14.19 -14.66
C TRP A 254 6.54 13.51 -13.31
N PHE A 255 7.58 12.84 -12.82
CA PHE A 255 7.61 12.20 -11.51
C PHE A 255 8.78 12.77 -10.71
N GLU A 256 8.62 12.87 -9.40
CA GLU A 256 9.71 13.14 -8.48
C GLU A 256 10.26 11.81 -7.95
N PRO A 257 11.58 11.67 -7.80
CA PRO A 257 12.14 10.50 -7.15
C PRO A 257 11.60 10.41 -5.70
N PRO A 258 11.40 9.18 -5.17
CA PRO A 258 10.99 9.03 -3.78
C PRO A 258 12.00 9.76 -2.89
N THR A 259 11.50 10.62 -2.00
CA THR A 259 12.35 11.26 -1.00
C THR A 259 12.86 10.17 -0.09
N GLU A 260 14.19 9.98 -0.02
CA GLU A 260 14.78 9.28 1.11
C GLU A 260 14.42 10.07 2.35
N ASP A 261 13.36 9.65 3.06
CA ASP A 261 13.10 10.14 4.39
C ASP A 261 14.37 9.88 5.19
N SER A 262 15.04 10.98 5.53
CA SER A 262 16.30 10.97 6.24
C SER A 262 16.13 10.10 7.47
N SER A 263 16.75 8.92 7.44
CA SER A 263 16.94 8.10 8.63
C SER A 263 17.36 9.03 9.77
N GLY A 264 16.55 9.05 10.82
CA GLY A 264 16.54 10.03 11.90
C GLY A 264 17.77 10.01 12.81
N PHE A 265 18.97 9.97 12.26
CA PHE A 265 20.18 10.36 12.96
C PHE A 265 20.41 11.84 12.70
N SER A 266 19.59 12.70 13.31
CA SER A 266 19.96 14.11 13.40
C SER A 266 21.37 14.16 14.00
N SER A 267 22.25 15.02 13.48
CA SER A 267 23.63 15.15 13.95
C SER A 267 23.73 15.37 15.48
N ILE A 268 22.63 15.69 16.15
CA ILE A 268 22.47 15.74 17.60
C ILE A 268 22.68 14.36 18.26
N MET A 269 22.23 13.25 17.67
CA MET A 269 22.47 11.88 18.18
C MET A 269 23.96 11.54 18.16
N LEU A 270 24.66 11.87 17.07
CA LEU A 270 26.12 11.71 16.96
C LEU A 270 26.88 12.58 17.97
N VAL A 271 26.46 13.84 18.15
CA VAL A 271 27.03 14.73 19.17
C VAL A 271 26.76 14.21 20.58
N MET A 272 25.57 13.66 20.86
CA MET A 272 25.24 13.05 22.15
C MET A 272 26.06 11.77 22.41
N CYS A 273 26.25 10.91 21.41
CA CYS A 273 27.12 9.73 21.54
C CYS A 273 28.59 10.14 21.82
N ILE A 274 29.10 11.18 21.17
CA ILE A 274 30.45 11.70 21.42
C ILE A 274 30.56 12.33 22.83
N LEU A 275 29.52 13.04 23.28
CA LEU A 275 29.47 13.62 24.63
C LEU A 275 29.35 12.56 25.73
N ILE A 276 28.63 11.47 25.48
CA ILE A 276 28.55 10.32 26.40
C ILE A 276 29.91 9.62 26.48
N LEU A 277 30.55 9.34 25.34
CA LEU A 277 31.86 8.69 25.29
C LEU A 277 32.99 9.54 25.90
N THR A 278 32.90 10.87 25.83
CA THR A 278 33.87 11.77 26.51
C THR A 278 33.61 11.91 28.01
N ARG A 279 32.37 11.69 28.48
CA ARG A 279 32.01 11.75 29.90
C ARG A 279 32.37 10.47 30.68
N PHE A 280 32.45 9.33 29.99
CA PHE A 280 32.91 8.05 30.56
C PHE A 280 34.43 7.85 30.55
N ARG A 281 35.19 8.84 30.07
CA ARG A 281 36.66 8.79 30.00
C ARG A 281 37.38 9.61 31.09
N LYS A 282 36.70 9.90 32.21
CA LYS A 282 37.29 10.47 33.42
C LYS A 282 37.00 9.61 34.64
#